data_AF-A0A4Q3RBY6-F1
#
_entry.id   AF-A0A4Q3RBY6-F1
#
_cell.length_a   1.000
_cell.length_b   1.000
_cell.length_c   1.000
_cell.angle_alpha   90.00
_cell.angle_beta   90.00
_cell.angle_gamma   90.00
#
_symmetry.space_group_name_H-M   'P 1'
#
loop_
_entity.id
_entity.type
_entity.pdbx_description
1 polymer ?
#
loop_
_entity_poly.entity_id
_entity_poly.type
_entity_poly.pdbx_seq_one_letter_code
_entity_poly.pdbx_strand_id
1 'polypeptide(L)'
;MFIKTTGSAFWAGFAAVGLTWLAFALLKTLPNDNVLASKIAVVFQLPNWIFVLLITVVIGGLVGGLSCLSGSLLKKVFAKK
;
A
#
# COMPACT_ATOMS: atom_id res chain seq x y z
N MET A 1 6.36 20.85 -3.91
CA MET A 1 7.19 20.59 -5.11
C MET A 1 8.21 19.49 -4.79
N PHE A 2 7.79 18.22 -4.65
CA PHE A 2 8.66 17.12 -4.18
C PHE A 2 8.81 15.95 -5.18
N ILE A 3 7.99 15.90 -6.22
CA ILE A 3 8.02 14.82 -7.23
C ILE A 3 8.68 15.39 -8.50
N LYS A 4 10.01 15.30 -8.58
CA LYS A 4 10.78 15.71 -9.77
C LYS A 4 11.00 14.57 -10.75
N THR A 5 11.10 13.33 -10.28
CA THR A 5 11.36 12.16 -11.14
C THR A 5 10.22 11.15 -11.06
N THR A 6 10.05 10.37 -12.12
CA THR A 6 9.02 9.32 -12.19
C THR A 6 9.22 8.30 -11.07
N GLY A 7 10.46 7.94 -10.75
CA GLY A 7 10.76 7.03 -9.63
C GLY A 7 10.34 7.57 -8.25
N SER A 8 10.46 8.87 -8.01
CA SER A 8 10.03 9.45 -6.73
C SER A 8 8.51 9.56 -6.64
N ALA A 9 7.80 9.62 -7.77
CA ALA A 9 6.34 9.54 -7.82
C ALA A 9 5.85 8.17 -7.34
N PHE A 10 6.49 7.09 -7.81
CA PHE A 10 6.16 5.72 -7.39
C PHE A 10 6.31 5.56 -5.88
N TRP A 11 7.49 5.89 -5.34
CA TRP A 11 7.78 5.71 -3.93
C TRP A 11 6.91 6.60 -3.03
N ALA A 12 6.56 7.80 -3.48
CA ALA A 12 5.61 8.65 -2.76
C ALA A 12 4.21 8.00 -2.69
N GLY A 13 3.70 7.47 -3.81
CA GLY A 13 2.41 6.77 -3.83
C GLY A 13 2.43 5.45 -3.04
N PHE A 14 3.53 4.71 -3.13
CA PHE A 14 3.74 3.46 -2.40
C PHE A 14 3.76 3.70 -0.90
N ALA A 15 4.57 4.66 -0.44
CA ALA A 15 4.66 4.99 0.97
C ALA A 15 3.34 5.56 1.49
N ALA A 16 2.67 6.44 0.73
CA ALA A 16 1.39 7.00 1.13
C ALA A 16 0.34 5.91 1.35
N VAL A 17 0.05 5.10 0.32
CA VAL A 17 -1.02 4.09 0.40
C VAL A 17 -0.62 2.92 1.29
N GLY A 18 0.65 2.49 1.24
CA GLY A 18 1.18 1.44 2.11
C GLY A 18 1.09 1.82 3.60
N LEU A 19 1.48 3.04 3.98
CA LEU A 19 1.35 3.51 5.37
C LEU A 19 -0.12 3.66 5.79
N THR A 20 -1.00 4.14 4.90
CA THR A 20 -2.44 4.23 5.20
C THR A 20 -3.02 2.85 5.48
N TRP A 21 -2.71 1.85 4.65
CA TRP A 21 -3.17 0.48 4.87
C TRP A 21 -2.56 -0.16 6.11
N LEU A 22 -1.29 0.09 6.38
CA LEU A 22 -0.61 -0.39 7.59
C LEU A 22 -1.28 0.18 8.85
N ALA A 23 -1.52 1.49 8.88
CA ALA A 23 -2.20 2.14 10.00
C ALA A 23 -3.63 1.61 10.16
N PHE A 24 -4.39 1.49 9.07
CA PHE A 24 -5.75 0.97 9.10
C PHE A 24 -5.83 -0.48 9.59
N ALA A 25 -4.92 -1.34 9.11
CA ALA A 25 -4.83 -2.72 9.56
C ALA A 25 -4.50 -2.82 11.05
N LEU A 26 -3.55 -2.02 11.55
CA LEU A 26 -3.21 -1.99 12.97
C LEU A 26 -4.39 -1.49 13.83
N LEU A 27 -5.08 -0.44 13.41
CA LEU A 27 -6.26 0.08 14.12
C LEU A 27 -7.40 -0.95 14.22
N LYS A 28 -7.51 -1.85 13.25
CA LYS A 28 -8.51 -2.93 13.27
C LYS A 28 -8.06 -4.17 14.04
N THR A 29 -6.77 -4.45 14.04
CA THR A 29 -6.19 -5.67 14.62
C THR A 29 -5.94 -5.56 16.12
N LEU A 30 -5.47 -4.39 16.60
CA LEU A 30 -5.17 -4.14 18.01
C LEU A 30 -6.37 -4.32 18.97
N PRO A 31 -7.56 -3.73 18.72
CA PRO A 31 -8.71 -3.92 19.61
C PRO A 31 -9.39 -5.29 19.46
N ASN A 32 -8.97 -6.10 18.48
CA ASN A 32 -9.62 -7.35 18.10
C ASN A 32 -8.72 -8.57 18.37
N ASP A 33 -7.63 -8.41 19.15
CA ASP A 33 -6.62 -9.44 19.43
C ASP A 33 -6.17 -10.23 18.20
N ASN A 34 -6.17 -9.58 17.03
CA ASN A 34 -5.79 -10.18 15.76
C ASN A 34 -6.67 -11.40 15.34
N VAL A 35 -7.86 -11.57 15.92
CA VAL A 35 -8.70 -12.77 15.71
C VAL A 35 -9.10 -12.92 14.24
N LEU A 36 -9.60 -11.85 13.61
CA LEU A 36 -9.97 -11.87 12.19
C LEU A 36 -8.76 -12.14 11.29
N ALA A 37 -7.65 -11.46 11.53
CA ALA A 37 -6.43 -11.64 10.75
C ALA A 37 -5.88 -13.08 10.90
N SER A 38 -6.04 -13.70 12.07
CA SER A 38 -5.70 -15.11 12.31
C SER A 38 -6.63 -16.07 11.55
N LYS A 39 -7.94 -15.78 11.45
CA LYS A 39 -8.85 -16.58 10.62
C LYS A 39 -8.46 -16.51 9.14
N ILE A 40 -8.14 -15.32 8.65
CA ILE A 40 -7.66 -15.13 7.27
C ILE A 40 -6.33 -15.86 7.07
N ALA A 41 -5.41 -15.80 8.03
CA ALA A 41 -4.14 -16.53 7.96
C ALA A 41 -4.37 -18.04 7.80
N VAL A 42 -5.31 -18.64 8.54
CA VAL A 42 -5.66 -20.07 8.39
C VAL A 42 -6.24 -20.38 7.00
N VAL A 43 -7.14 -19.53 6.49
CA VAL A 43 -7.73 -19.70 5.14
C VAL A 43 -6.66 -19.67 4.05
N PHE A 44 -5.67 -18.78 4.19
CA PHE A 44 -4.55 -18.66 3.27
C PHE A 44 -3.36 -19.58 3.61
N GLN A 45 -3.50 -20.49 4.58
CA GLN A 45 -2.45 -21.40 5.05
C GLN A 45 -1.14 -20.69 5.46
N LEU A 46 -1.27 -19.47 6.01
CA LEU A 46 -0.16 -18.66 6.47
C LEU A 46 0.18 -18.96 7.93
N PRO A 47 1.46 -18.91 8.32
CA PRO A 47 1.91 -19.27 9.66
C PRO A 47 1.51 -18.24 10.75
N ASN A 48 1.27 -16.97 10.38
CA ASN A 48 0.92 -15.92 11.33
C ASN A 48 0.12 -14.79 10.65
N TRP A 49 -0.69 -14.07 11.43
CA TRP A 49 -1.48 -12.90 11.01
C TRP A 49 -0.62 -11.76 10.47
N ILE A 50 0.65 -11.67 10.90
CA ILE A 50 1.61 -10.67 10.43
C ILE A 50 1.82 -10.76 8.90
N PHE A 51 1.80 -11.97 8.34
CA PHE A 51 1.92 -12.15 6.89
C PHE A 51 0.72 -11.57 6.14
N VAL A 52 -0.48 -11.71 6.68
CA VAL A 52 -1.69 -11.11 6.11
C VAL A 52 -1.57 -9.58 6.08
N LEU A 53 -1.06 -8.99 7.17
CA LEU A 53 -0.80 -7.54 7.23
C LEU A 53 0.24 -7.12 6.20
N LEU A 54 1.37 -7.83 6.13
CA LEU A 54 2.47 -7.50 5.21
C LEU A 54 2.01 -7.58 3.75
N ILE A 55 1.29 -8.64 3.37
CA ILE A 55 0.71 -8.80 2.03
C ILE A 55 -0.25 -7.64 1.72
N THR A 56 -1.13 -7.29 2.65
CA THR A 56 -2.09 -6.20 2.47
C THR A 56 -1.38 -4.86 2.24
N VAL A 57 -0.35 -4.56 3.02
CA VAL A 57 0.45 -3.33 2.90
C VAL A 57 1.23 -3.30 1.59
N VAL A 58 1.84 -4.42 1.18
CA VAL A 58 2.58 -4.52 -0.07
C VAL A 58 1.65 -4.34 -1.28
N ILE A 59 0.51 -5.03 -1.30
CA ILE A 59 -0.48 -4.89 -2.39
C ILE A 59 -1.00 -3.46 -2.44
N GLY A 60 -1.42 -2.89 -1.31
CA GLY A 60 -1.89 -1.52 -1.23
C GLY A 60 -0.83 -0.52 -1.70
N GLY A 61 0.40 -0.66 -1.22
CA GLY A 61 1.53 0.16 -1.64
C GLY A 61 1.81 0.06 -3.14
N LEU A 62 1.83 -1.14 -3.72
CA LEU A 62 2.03 -1.32 -5.16
C LEU A 62 0.95 -0.61 -5.98
N VAL A 63 -0.32 -0.76 -5.60
CA VAL A 63 -1.45 -0.08 -6.26
C VAL A 63 -1.31 1.44 -6.15
N GLY A 64 -0.94 1.96 -4.97
CA GLY A 64 -0.68 3.38 -4.76
C GLY A 64 0.48 3.92 -5.59
N GLY A 65 1.59 3.19 -5.63
CA GLY A 65 2.77 3.55 -6.40
C GLY A 65 2.50 3.59 -7.90
N LEU A 66 1.84 2.56 -8.44
CA LEU A 66 1.45 2.50 -9.85
C LEU A 66 0.46 3.62 -10.22
N SER A 67 -0.48 3.95 -9.34
CA SER A 67 -1.42 5.05 -9.56
C SER A 67 -0.71 6.40 -9.67
N CYS A 68 0.23 6.69 -8.76
CA CYS A 68 1.04 7.91 -8.82
C CYS A 68 1.97 7.95 -10.04
N LEU A 69 2.52 6.81 -10.46
CA LEU A 69 3.29 6.70 -11.70
C LEU A 69 2.44 7.10 -12.89
N SER A 70 1.27 6.47 -13.07
CA SER A 70 0.37 6.78 -14.19
C SER A 70 0.00 8.27 -14.22
N GLY A 71 -0.34 8.86 -13.06
CA GLY A 71 -0.62 10.30 -12.95
C GLY A 71 0.58 11.18 -13.34
N SER A 72 1.79 10.79 -12.94
CA SER A 72 3.03 11.50 -13.29
C SER A 72 3.36 11.41 -14.78
N LEU A 73 3.18 10.24 -15.40
CA LEU A 73 3.36 10.04 -16.83
C LEU A 73 2.33 10.84 -17.64
N LEU A 74 1.05 10.79 -17.25
CA LEU A 74 0.00 11.59 -17.89
C LEU A 74 0.34 13.08 -17.81
N LYS A 75 0.72 13.58 -16.62
CA LYS A 75 1.14 14.98 -16.46
C LYS A 75 2.29 15.34 -17.39
N LYS A 76 3.28 14.47 -17.60
CA LYS A 76 4.39 14.72 -18.53
C LYS A 76 3.94 14.81 -19.98
N VAL A 77 2.97 13.99 -20.39
CA VAL A 77 2.41 14.02 -21.75
C VAL A 77 1.61 15.30 -21.99
N PHE A 78 0.76 15.70 -21.04
CA PHE A 78 -0.10 16.88 -21.19
C PHE A 78 0.62 18.22 -20.93
N ALA A 79 1.60 18.26 -20.03
CA ALA A 79 2.35 19.49 -19.71
C ALA A 79 3.46 19.82 -20.74
N LYS A 80 3.68 18.94 -21.73
CA LYS A 80 4.64 19.17 -22.84
C LYS A 80 3.96 19.68 -24.11
N LYS A 81 2.68 20.03 -24.04
CA LYS A 81 1.96 20.84 -25.03
C LYS A 81 1.92 22.28 -24.53
#